data_AF-A0A3A9DSH4-F1
#
_entry.id   AF-A0A3A9DSH4-F1
#
_cell.length_a   1.000
_cell.length_b   1.000
_cell.length_c   1.000
_cell.angle_alpha   90.00
_cell.angle_beta   90.00
_cell.angle_gamma   90.00
#
_symmetry.space_group_name_H-M   'P 1'
#
loop_
_entity.id
_entity.type
_entity.pdbx_description
1 polymer ?
#
loop_
_entity_poly.entity_id
_entity_poly.type
_entity_poly.pdbx_seq_one_letter_code
_entity_poly.pdbx_strand_id
1 'polypeptide(L)'
;LKTNQMRVASPFNDYSKDSLNLYRVIDPQIWVKLVGRVNGANFASIYGRTKAMGYRNVTLPEGHTWKSYTKFLLDTLPVRLRNNYVKKFNTSIQFWHETGGGLDEETIHELEEKGYCIKRNGVSNYTINKKSRIVFHGQIPDDTDDIKSTKDLPSWKRMCYCILKNDHICRFMGFGMTRQQQNRIDIIRNKYKSLEEIDYGV
;
A
#
# COMPACT_ATOMS: atom_id res chain seq x y z
N LEU A 1 11.09 -25.11 10.56
CA LEU A 1 11.22 -24.61 9.18
C LEU A 1 12.56 -25.11 8.67
N LYS A 2 12.67 -25.62 7.44
CA LYS A 2 14.01 -25.83 6.86
C LYS A 2 14.72 -24.47 6.78
N THR A 3 16.02 -24.41 6.92
CA THR A 3 16.80 -23.15 6.95
C THR A 3 16.52 -22.26 5.73
N ASN A 4 16.26 -22.88 4.57
CA ASN A 4 15.89 -22.21 3.31
C ASN A 4 14.44 -21.66 3.28
N GLN A 5 13.60 -21.97 4.26
CA GLN A 5 12.22 -21.50 4.39
C GLN A 5 12.08 -20.41 5.46
N MET A 6 13.13 -20.17 6.26
CA MET A 6 13.14 -19.10 7.24
C MET A 6 13.31 -17.76 6.52
N ARG A 7 12.34 -16.86 6.66
CA ARG A 7 12.50 -15.47 6.23
C ARG A 7 13.30 -14.74 7.29
N VAL A 8 14.57 -14.46 7.01
CA VAL A 8 15.36 -13.51 7.79
C VAL A 8 14.75 -12.12 7.57
N ALA A 9 14.60 -11.33 8.63
CA ALA A 9 14.18 -9.94 8.50
C ALA A 9 15.07 -9.22 7.48
N SER A 10 14.52 -8.25 6.74
CA SER A 10 15.33 -7.41 5.85
C SER A 10 16.47 -6.82 6.69
N PRO A 11 17.75 -7.10 6.37
CA PRO A 11 18.89 -6.72 7.21
C PRO A 11 19.01 -5.20 7.40
N PHE A 12 18.33 -4.45 6.54
CA PHE A 12 18.12 -3.02 6.67
C PHE A 12 16.61 -2.74 6.70
N ASN A 13 16.16 -2.04 7.74
CA ASN A 13 14.81 -1.49 7.78
C ASN A 13 14.68 -0.35 6.74
N ASP A 14 13.47 0.13 6.50
CA ASP A 14 13.24 1.14 5.44
C ASP A 14 14.01 2.46 5.69
N TYR A 15 14.27 2.81 6.95
CA TYR A 15 15.09 3.98 7.31
C TYR A 15 16.59 3.74 7.08
N SER A 16 17.07 2.52 7.32
CA SER A 16 18.48 2.15 7.16
C SER A 16 18.89 2.06 5.68
N LYS A 17 17.96 1.67 4.79
CA LYS A 17 18.23 1.57 3.34
C LYS A 17 18.70 2.91 2.76
N ASP A 18 18.14 4.02 3.21
CA ASP A 18 18.50 5.36 2.75
C ASP A 18 19.94 5.75 3.10
N SER A 19 20.48 5.20 4.19
CA SER A 19 21.81 5.51 4.71
C SER A 19 22.89 4.55 4.21
N LEU A 20 22.54 3.48 3.48
CA LEU A 20 23.52 2.49 3.00
C LEU A 20 24.60 3.09 2.10
N ASN A 21 24.24 4.06 1.25
CA ASN A 21 25.23 4.74 0.44
C ASN A 21 26.21 5.56 1.29
N LEU A 22 25.79 6.06 2.46
CA LEU A 22 26.68 6.77 3.38
C LEU A 22 27.71 5.81 3.98
N TYR A 23 27.28 4.61 4.42
CA TYR A 23 28.21 3.57 4.89
C TYR A 23 29.20 3.15 3.81
N ARG A 24 28.75 3.04 2.55
CA ARG A 24 29.64 2.76 1.41
C ARG A 24 30.74 3.81 1.25
N VAL A 25 30.42 5.08 1.46
CA VAL A 25 31.35 6.21 1.27
C VAL A 25 32.28 6.38 2.47
N ILE A 26 31.77 6.22 3.70
CA ILE A 26 32.53 6.43 4.94
C ILE A 26 33.45 5.24 5.24
N ASP A 27 32.97 4.00 5.05
CA ASP A 27 33.74 2.79 5.37
C ASP A 27 33.68 1.77 4.21
N PRO A 28 34.54 1.95 3.19
CA PRO A 28 34.56 1.06 2.04
C PRO A 28 35.02 -0.36 2.39
N GLN A 29 35.83 -0.54 3.44
CA GLN A 29 36.34 -1.86 3.83
C GLN A 29 35.24 -2.73 4.46
N ILE A 30 34.44 -2.15 5.37
CA ILE A 30 33.26 -2.84 5.91
C ILE A 30 32.20 -3.01 4.82
N TRP A 31 32.04 -2.03 3.93
CA TRP A 31 31.10 -2.13 2.81
C TRP A 31 31.32 -3.36 1.93
N VAL A 32 32.58 -3.67 1.56
CA VAL A 32 32.89 -4.86 0.76
C VAL A 32 32.47 -6.15 1.48
N LYS A 33 32.73 -6.24 2.78
CA LYS A 33 32.31 -7.39 3.61
C LYS A 33 30.78 -7.49 3.69
N LEU A 34 30.09 -6.35 3.79
CA LEU A 34 28.63 -6.26 3.84
C LEU A 34 27.98 -6.74 2.55
N VAL A 35 28.47 -6.26 1.40
CA VAL A 35 27.98 -6.66 0.06
C VAL A 35 28.17 -8.15 -0.18
N GLY A 36 29.30 -8.73 0.27
CA GLY A 36 29.56 -10.17 0.14
C GLY A 36 28.67 -11.06 1.02
N ARG A 37 28.13 -10.54 2.13
CA ARG A 37 27.24 -11.29 3.04
C ARG A 37 25.75 -11.08 2.76
N VAL A 38 25.37 -9.87 2.35
CA VAL A 38 23.97 -9.46 2.26
C VAL A 38 23.58 -9.28 0.80
N ASN A 39 22.91 -10.30 0.25
CA ASN A 39 22.31 -10.22 -1.07
C ASN A 39 21.30 -9.07 -1.14
N GLY A 40 21.51 -8.15 -2.08
CA GLY A 40 20.68 -6.95 -2.25
C GLY A 40 21.18 -5.71 -1.51
N ALA A 41 22.25 -5.77 -0.71
CA ALA A 41 22.83 -4.57 -0.08
C ALA A 41 23.33 -3.56 -1.13
N ASN A 42 24.03 -4.04 -2.17
CA ASN A 42 24.49 -3.18 -3.26
C ASN A 42 23.32 -2.57 -4.04
N PHE A 43 22.30 -3.38 -4.34
CA PHE A 43 21.07 -2.91 -4.99
C PHE A 43 20.36 -1.84 -4.15
N ALA A 44 20.21 -2.06 -2.84
CA ALA A 44 19.59 -1.08 -1.95
C ALA A 44 20.44 0.20 -1.80
N SER A 45 21.77 0.13 -1.87
CA SER A 45 22.63 1.31 -1.85
C SER A 45 22.53 2.16 -3.12
N ILE A 46 22.49 1.51 -4.29
CA ILE A 46 22.35 2.19 -5.59
C ILE A 46 20.92 2.72 -5.78
N TYR A 47 19.93 1.88 -5.51
CA TYR A 47 18.53 2.13 -5.88
C TYR A 47 17.63 2.53 -4.72
N GLY A 48 18.09 2.47 -3.47
CA GLY A 48 17.29 2.75 -2.28
C GLY A 48 16.66 4.15 -2.30
N ARG A 49 17.36 5.12 -2.90
CA ARG A 49 16.88 6.49 -3.09
C ARG A 49 16.24 6.76 -4.46
N THR A 50 16.02 5.73 -5.26
CA THR A 50 15.50 5.87 -6.63
C THR A 50 14.03 5.46 -6.73
N LYS A 51 13.40 5.90 -7.82
CA LYS A 51 12.02 5.54 -8.17
C LYS A 51 11.81 4.03 -8.28
N ALA A 52 12.84 3.26 -8.60
CA ALA A 52 12.77 1.80 -8.73
C ALA A 52 12.34 1.10 -7.42
N MET A 53 12.67 1.69 -6.26
CA MET A 53 12.23 1.22 -4.94
C MET A 53 10.94 1.91 -4.46
N GLY A 54 10.29 2.69 -5.32
CA GLY A 54 9.17 3.55 -4.97
C GLY A 54 9.57 4.64 -3.97
N TYR A 55 10.84 5.04 -3.91
CA TYR A 55 11.33 6.02 -2.94
C TYR A 55 10.73 7.41 -3.19
N ARG A 56 10.14 7.99 -2.14
CA ARG A 56 9.51 9.32 -2.03
C ARG A 56 8.39 9.64 -3.04
N ASN A 57 8.60 9.49 -4.36
CA ASN A 57 7.62 9.85 -5.39
C ASN A 57 7.54 8.79 -6.51
N VAL A 58 6.34 8.21 -6.66
CA VAL A 58 6.00 7.42 -7.84
C VAL A 58 5.52 8.39 -8.91
N THR A 59 6.18 8.38 -10.08
CA THR A 59 5.73 9.15 -11.25
C THR A 59 4.99 8.24 -12.21
N LEU A 60 3.88 8.73 -12.75
CA LEU A 60 3.17 8.07 -13.84
C LEU A 60 4.08 8.00 -15.07
N PRO A 61 4.23 6.83 -15.72
CA PRO A 61 5.00 6.73 -16.97
C PRO A 61 4.38 7.58 -18.08
N GLU A 62 5.21 8.09 -19.00
CA GLU A 62 4.75 8.90 -20.13
C GLU A 62 3.72 8.14 -20.98
N GLY A 63 2.67 8.85 -21.41
CA GLY A 63 1.60 8.27 -22.23
C GLY A 63 0.58 7.41 -21.49
N HIS A 64 0.71 7.23 -20.17
CA HIS A 64 -0.24 6.48 -19.36
C HIS A 64 -1.12 7.39 -18.50
N THR A 65 -2.36 6.95 -18.26
CA THR A 65 -3.17 7.31 -17.08
C THR A 65 -2.96 6.32 -15.94
N TRP A 66 -3.23 6.69 -14.69
CA TRP A 66 -3.14 5.75 -13.56
C TRP A 66 -4.02 4.52 -13.76
N LYS A 67 -5.19 4.67 -14.38
CA LYS A 67 -6.06 3.57 -14.79
C LYS A 67 -5.38 2.62 -15.76
N SER A 68 -4.81 3.15 -16.85
CA SER A 68 -4.12 2.34 -17.86
C SER A 68 -2.90 1.64 -17.26
N TYR A 69 -2.14 2.34 -16.41
CA TYR A 69 -0.95 1.81 -15.78
C TYR A 69 -1.29 0.74 -14.75
N THR A 70 -2.35 0.93 -13.96
CA THR A 70 -2.85 -0.09 -13.03
C THR A 70 -3.23 -1.37 -13.75
N LYS A 71 -3.93 -1.28 -14.90
CA LYS A 71 -4.28 -2.43 -15.72
C LYS A 71 -3.03 -3.15 -16.26
N PHE A 72 -2.09 -2.39 -16.81
CA PHE A 72 -0.80 -2.92 -17.26
C PHE A 72 -0.10 -3.67 -16.13
N LEU A 73 0.02 -3.07 -14.94
CA LEU A 73 0.65 -3.72 -13.79
C LEU A 73 -0.07 -5.01 -13.40
N LEU A 74 -1.40 -5.02 -13.36
CA LEU A 74 -2.18 -6.23 -13.06
C LEU A 74 -1.87 -7.36 -14.05
N ASP A 75 -1.71 -7.05 -15.34
CA ASP A 75 -1.39 -8.03 -16.37
C ASP A 75 -0.02 -8.67 -16.20
N THR A 76 0.95 -7.93 -15.64
CA THR A 76 2.29 -8.46 -15.29
C THR A 76 2.30 -9.37 -14.06
N LEU A 77 1.26 -9.34 -13.21
CA LEU A 77 1.24 -10.11 -11.97
C LEU A 77 0.83 -11.58 -12.17
N PRO A 78 1.36 -12.52 -11.36
CA PRO A 78 0.87 -13.89 -11.31
C PRO A 78 -0.64 -13.96 -11.05
N VAL A 79 -1.33 -14.88 -11.71
CA VAL A 79 -2.81 -15.00 -11.72
C VAL A 79 -3.41 -14.94 -10.32
N ARG A 80 -2.86 -15.69 -9.36
CA ARG A 80 -3.35 -15.70 -7.97
C ARG A 80 -3.29 -14.31 -7.32
N LEU A 81 -2.20 -13.58 -7.53
CA LEU A 81 -2.01 -12.26 -6.93
C LEU A 81 -2.89 -11.21 -7.61
N ARG A 82 -2.94 -11.25 -8.94
CA ARG A 82 -3.82 -10.39 -9.76
C ARG A 82 -5.28 -10.50 -9.30
N ASN A 83 -5.79 -11.72 -9.17
CA ASN A 83 -7.18 -11.97 -8.77
C ASN A 83 -7.50 -11.41 -7.38
N ASN A 84 -6.54 -11.48 -6.45
CA ASN A 84 -6.71 -10.89 -5.12
C ASN A 84 -6.82 -9.35 -5.16
N TYR A 85 -5.99 -8.69 -5.95
CA TYR A 85 -6.08 -7.24 -6.14
C TYR A 85 -7.38 -6.85 -6.85
N VAL A 86 -7.70 -7.51 -7.97
CA VAL A 86 -8.93 -7.25 -8.74
C VAL A 86 -10.17 -7.39 -7.88
N LYS A 87 -10.25 -8.43 -7.04
CA LYS A 87 -11.36 -8.60 -6.09
C LYS A 87 -11.52 -7.38 -5.19
N LYS A 88 -10.44 -6.89 -4.59
CA LYS A 88 -10.46 -5.73 -3.69
C LYS A 88 -10.77 -4.43 -4.42
N PHE A 89 -10.21 -4.24 -5.61
CA PHE A 89 -10.46 -3.06 -6.43
C PHE A 89 -11.94 -3.00 -6.80
N ASN A 90 -12.52 -4.09 -7.28
CA ASN A 90 -13.94 -4.17 -7.61
C ASN A 90 -14.82 -3.93 -6.37
N THR A 91 -14.49 -4.50 -5.22
CA THR A 91 -15.22 -4.23 -3.96
C THR A 91 -15.17 -2.75 -3.58
N SER A 92 -14.02 -2.09 -3.74
CA SER A 92 -13.89 -0.66 -3.44
C SER A 92 -14.68 0.20 -4.43
N ILE A 93 -14.59 -0.10 -5.73
CA ILE A 93 -15.36 0.58 -6.78
C ILE A 93 -16.86 0.47 -6.49
N GLN A 94 -17.34 -0.74 -6.22
CA GLN A 94 -18.72 -1.00 -5.89
C GLN A 94 -19.16 -0.25 -4.62
N PHE A 95 -18.35 -0.29 -3.57
CA PHE A 95 -18.62 0.44 -2.32
C PHE A 95 -18.84 1.93 -2.57
N TRP A 96 -17.99 2.57 -3.37
CA TRP A 96 -18.09 4.01 -3.66
C TRP A 96 -19.21 4.38 -4.65
N HIS A 97 -19.76 3.42 -5.39
CA HIS A 97 -20.94 3.63 -6.24
C HIS A 97 -22.26 3.37 -5.51
N GLU A 98 -22.32 2.37 -4.63
CA GLU A 98 -23.59 1.91 -4.04
C GLU A 98 -23.81 2.42 -2.61
N THR A 99 -22.77 2.38 -1.77
CA THR A 99 -22.89 2.69 -0.33
C THR A 99 -22.36 4.08 -0.02
N GLY A 100 -21.14 4.38 -0.48
CA GLY A 100 -20.46 5.65 -0.29
C GLY A 100 -19.73 5.76 1.05
N GLY A 101 -18.63 6.53 1.03
CA GLY A 101 -17.86 6.86 2.24
C GLY A 101 -18.51 8.00 3.03
N GLY A 102 -18.40 7.96 4.36
CA GLY A 102 -18.83 9.08 5.21
C GLY A 102 -17.80 10.21 5.16
N LEU A 103 -18.16 11.32 4.52
CA LEU A 103 -17.27 12.48 4.33
C LEU A 103 -17.76 13.68 5.15
N ASP A 104 -16.81 14.54 5.54
CA ASP A 104 -17.11 15.82 6.20
C ASP A 104 -17.63 16.84 5.19
N GLU A 105 -18.49 17.77 5.62
CA GLU A 105 -19.10 18.76 4.73
C GLU A 105 -18.06 19.64 4.01
N GLU A 106 -16.94 19.96 4.64
CA GLU A 106 -15.81 20.65 4.00
C GLU A 106 -15.29 19.88 2.76
N THR A 107 -15.18 18.55 2.88
CA THR A 107 -14.74 17.69 1.77
C THR A 107 -15.79 17.64 0.66
N ILE A 108 -17.06 17.60 1.04
CA ILE A 108 -18.16 17.54 0.08
C ILE A 108 -18.20 18.81 -0.74
N HIS A 109 -18.04 19.96 -0.10
CA HIS A 109 -17.96 21.24 -0.79
C HIS A 109 -16.74 21.31 -1.71
N GLU A 110 -15.57 20.89 -1.24
CA GLU A 110 -14.36 20.87 -2.06
C GLU A 110 -14.50 19.96 -3.31
N LEU A 111 -15.22 18.83 -3.18
CA LEU A 111 -15.54 17.93 -4.30
C LEU A 111 -16.51 18.56 -5.30
N GLU A 112 -17.55 19.25 -4.82
CA GLU A 112 -18.52 19.96 -5.65
C GLU A 112 -17.86 21.13 -6.41
N GLU A 113 -17.04 21.93 -5.73
CA GLU A 113 -16.29 23.04 -6.34
C GLU A 113 -15.35 22.59 -7.45
N LYS A 114 -14.68 21.44 -7.27
CA LYS A 114 -13.80 20.86 -8.29
C LYS A 114 -14.53 20.06 -9.36
N GLY A 115 -15.86 19.98 -9.30
CA GLY A 115 -16.69 19.38 -10.34
C GLY A 115 -16.73 17.86 -10.34
N TYR A 116 -16.43 17.21 -9.20
CA TYR A 116 -16.61 15.76 -9.08
C TYR A 116 -18.10 15.40 -9.08
N CYS A 117 -18.48 14.42 -9.90
CA CYS A 117 -19.86 13.94 -9.96
C CYS A 117 -20.20 13.09 -8.72
N ILE A 118 -20.64 13.74 -7.65
CA ILE A 118 -20.99 13.08 -6.39
C ILE A 118 -22.46 13.24 -6.02
N LYS A 119 -22.99 12.30 -5.24
CA LYS A 119 -24.34 12.35 -4.68
C LYS A 119 -24.35 11.93 -3.21
N ARG A 120 -25.17 12.61 -2.42
CA ARG A 120 -25.44 12.26 -1.03
C ARG A 120 -26.33 11.02 -0.96
N ASN A 121 -25.89 9.99 -0.23
CA ASN A 121 -26.55 8.70 -0.05
C ASN A 121 -26.92 8.45 1.43
N GLY A 122 -27.61 9.43 2.03
CA GLY A 122 -28.00 9.41 3.44
C GLY A 122 -26.84 9.64 4.40
N VAL A 123 -26.99 9.19 5.64
CA VAL A 123 -26.10 9.49 6.76
C VAL A 123 -25.39 8.22 7.24
N SER A 124 -24.10 8.33 7.56
CA SER A 124 -23.30 7.24 8.10
C SER A 124 -23.72 6.90 9.53
N ASN A 125 -24.27 5.69 9.72
CA ASN A 125 -24.63 5.17 11.05
C ASN A 125 -23.42 4.75 11.89
N TYR A 126 -22.23 4.67 11.29
CA TYR A 126 -21.00 4.19 11.93
C TYR A 126 -20.15 5.31 12.53
N THR A 127 -20.56 6.57 12.37
CA THR A 127 -19.76 7.73 12.76
C THR A 127 -20.51 8.53 13.81
N ILE A 128 -19.85 8.84 14.93
CA ILE A 128 -20.40 9.64 16.04
C ILE A 128 -20.95 10.98 15.52
N ASN A 129 -20.28 11.56 14.52
CA ASN A 129 -20.65 12.85 13.93
C ASN A 129 -21.67 12.77 12.79
N LYS A 130 -22.32 11.61 12.55
CA LYS A 130 -23.35 11.46 11.50
C LYS A 130 -22.92 12.04 10.14
N LYS A 131 -21.72 11.69 9.68
CA LYS A 131 -21.17 12.17 8.40
C LYS A 131 -22.09 11.80 7.23
N SER A 132 -22.22 12.68 6.25
CA SER A 132 -22.97 12.43 5.02
C SER A 132 -22.26 11.35 4.19
N ARG A 133 -22.98 10.30 3.77
CA ARG A 133 -22.42 9.29 2.85
C ARG A 133 -22.41 9.87 1.44
N ILE A 134 -21.28 9.74 0.76
CA ILE A 134 -21.12 10.22 -0.61
C ILE A 134 -20.81 9.06 -1.54
N VAL A 135 -21.59 8.95 -2.61
CA VAL A 135 -21.33 8.06 -3.73
C VAL A 135 -20.84 8.85 -4.94
N PHE A 136 -19.95 8.26 -5.72
CA PHE A 136 -19.48 8.82 -6.98
C PHE A 136 -20.36 8.30 -8.12
N HIS A 137 -20.90 9.20 -8.94
CA HIS A 137 -21.59 8.85 -10.17
C HIS A 137 -20.60 8.86 -11.33
N GLY A 138 -20.60 7.81 -12.16
CA GLY A 138 -19.73 7.71 -13.33
C GLY A 138 -18.48 6.85 -13.08
N GLN A 139 -17.35 7.22 -13.67
CA GLN A 139 -16.10 6.48 -13.50
C GLN A 139 -15.33 6.96 -12.28
N ILE A 140 -14.63 6.05 -11.61
CA ILE A 140 -13.68 6.42 -10.54
C ILE A 140 -12.60 7.35 -11.11
N PRO A 141 -12.27 8.46 -10.42
CA PRO A 141 -11.23 9.40 -10.83
C PRO A 141 -9.86 8.73 -11.01
N ASP A 142 -9.04 9.28 -11.93
CA ASP A 142 -7.70 8.76 -12.16
C ASP A 142 -6.78 9.05 -10.96
N ASP A 143 -6.82 10.28 -10.45
CA ASP A 143 -6.27 10.70 -9.16
C ASP A 143 -7.25 11.67 -8.45
N THR A 144 -6.93 12.02 -7.21
CA THR A 144 -7.70 12.97 -6.37
C THR A 144 -6.72 13.85 -5.59
N ASP A 145 -5.56 14.18 -6.17
CA ASP A 145 -4.49 14.93 -5.49
C ASP A 145 -4.86 16.42 -5.29
N ASP A 146 -5.82 16.90 -6.08
CA ASP A 146 -6.36 18.24 -6.01
C ASP A 146 -7.20 18.46 -4.73
N ILE A 147 -7.78 17.41 -4.16
CA ILE A 147 -8.53 17.43 -2.89
C ILE A 147 -7.57 17.44 -1.70
N LYS A 148 -7.68 18.46 -0.84
CA LYS A 148 -6.79 18.66 0.31
C LYS A 148 -7.42 18.28 1.64
N SER A 149 -8.74 18.34 1.74
CA SER A 149 -9.49 18.09 2.97
C SER A 149 -9.33 16.65 3.47
N THR A 150 -9.18 15.68 2.56
CA THR A 150 -9.00 14.28 2.91
C THR A 150 -8.16 13.54 1.89
N LYS A 151 -7.45 12.53 2.38
CA LYS A 151 -6.74 11.58 1.54
C LYS A 151 -7.56 10.33 1.27
N ASP A 152 -8.77 10.19 1.82
CA ASP A 152 -9.57 8.96 1.86
C ASP A 152 -10.64 8.84 0.75
N LEU A 153 -10.34 9.38 -0.44
CA LEU A 153 -11.17 9.26 -1.64
C LEU A 153 -10.75 8.15 -2.61
N PRO A 154 -11.67 7.57 -3.39
CA PRO A 154 -11.32 6.53 -4.36
C PRO A 154 -10.61 7.12 -5.58
N SER A 155 -9.51 6.49 -6.00
CA SER A 155 -8.85 6.83 -7.27
C SER A 155 -8.03 5.67 -7.82
N TRP A 156 -7.80 5.67 -9.13
CA TRP A 156 -6.91 4.70 -9.78
C TRP A 156 -5.48 4.82 -9.29
N LYS A 157 -5.00 6.03 -8.97
CA LYS A 157 -3.68 6.26 -8.38
C LYS A 157 -3.49 5.47 -7.09
N ARG A 158 -4.50 5.42 -6.22
CA ARG A 158 -4.44 4.62 -4.97
C ARG A 158 -4.42 3.13 -5.25
N MET A 159 -5.20 2.66 -6.22
CA MET A 159 -5.16 1.25 -6.66
C MET A 159 -3.77 0.89 -7.20
N CYS A 160 -3.18 1.76 -8.03
CA CYS A 160 -1.83 1.61 -8.55
C CYS A 160 -0.80 1.53 -7.42
N TYR A 161 -0.91 2.39 -6.41
CA TYR A 161 -0.01 2.39 -5.26
C TYR A 161 -0.08 1.08 -4.46
N CYS A 162 -1.26 0.47 -4.34
CA CYS A 162 -1.39 -0.85 -3.70
C CYS A 162 -0.51 -1.92 -4.38
N ILE A 163 -0.38 -1.85 -5.71
CA ILE A 163 0.47 -2.79 -6.46
C ILE A 163 1.94 -2.39 -6.31
N LEU A 164 2.28 -1.14 -6.60
CA LEU A 164 3.67 -0.65 -6.61
C LEU A 164 4.36 -0.76 -5.25
N LYS A 165 3.60 -0.63 -4.16
CA LYS A 165 4.10 -0.76 -2.78
C LYS A 165 3.97 -2.17 -2.23
N ASN A 166 3.57 -3.15 -3.04
CA ASN A 166 3.30 -4.52 -2.60
C ASN A 166 2.32 -4.60 -1.42
N ASP A 167 1.37 -3.66 -1.35
CA ASP A 167 0.33 -3.65 -0.32
C ASP A 167 -0.77 -4.65 -0.69
N HIS A 168 -0.56 -5.91 -0.33
CA HIS A 168 -1.51 -6.99 -0.55
C HIS A 168 -2.79 -6.86 0.28
N ILE A 169 -2.77 -6.04 1.34
CA ILE A 169 -3.96 -5.77 2.15
C ILE A 169 -4.80 -4.66 1.47
N CYS A 170 -4.18 -3.77 0.70
CA CYS A 170 -4.78 -2.57 0.14
C CYS A 170 -5.23 -1.59 1.24
N ARG A 171 -4.39 -1.45 2.28
CA ARG A 171 -4.56 -0.44 3.34
C ARG A 171 -4.61 0.96 2.77
N PHE A 172 -3.87 1.22 1.68
CA PHE A 172 -3.96 2.48 0.94
C PHE A 172 -5.35 2.77 0.40
N MET A 173 -6.28 1.81 0.33
CA MET A 173 -7.68 2.02 -0.07
C MET A 173 -8.64 1.88 1.11
N GLY A 174 -8.14 1.89 2.35
CA GLY A 174 -8.95 1.75 3.56
C GLY A 174 -9.29 0.30 3.94
N PHE A 175 -8.75 -0.71 3.27
CA PHE A 175 -9.00 -2.11 3.64
C PHE A 175 -8.23 -2.49 4.92
N GLY A 176 -8.96 -3.09 5.85
CA GLY A 176 -8.40 -3.76 7.02
C GLY A 176 -8.10 -5.24 6.74
N MET A 177 -7.39 -5.86 7.68
CA MET A 177 -7.19 -7.30 7.67
C MET A 177 -8.49 -8.02 8.04
N THR A 178 -8.84 -9.08 7.31
CA THR A 178 -10.06 -9.84 7.63
C THR A 178 -9.86 -10.68 8.89
N ARG A 179 -10.95 -11.03 9.58
CA ARG A 179 -10.90 -11.92 10.76
C ARG A 179 -10.22 -13.26 10.45
N GLN A 180 -10.43 -13.81 9.26
CA GLN A 180 -9.77 -15.04 8.82
C GLN A 180 -8.25 -14.86 8.65
N GLN A 181 -7.82 -13.74 8.07
CA GLN A 181 -6.40 -13.41 7.92
C GLN A 181 -5.74 -13.20 9.30
N GLN A 182 -6.43 -12.51 10.20
CA GLN A 182 -6.00 -12.30 11.59
C GLN A 182 -5.86 -13.65 12.31
N ASN A 183 -6.89 -14.50 12.30
CA ASN A 183 -6.82 -15.84 12.91
C ASN A 183 -5.65 -16.67 12.37
N ARG A 184 -5.39 -16.61 11.06
CA ARG A 184 -4.25 -17.32 10.46
C ARG A 184 -2.92 -16.81 11.00
N ILE A 185 -2.77 -15.50 11.15
CA ILE A 185 -1.58 -14.88 11.77
C ILE A 185 -1.46 -15.30 13.23
N ASP A 186 -2.57 -15.33 13.98
CA ASP A 186 -2.57 -15.70 15.39
C ASP A 186 -2.21 -17.18 15.59
N ILE A 187 -2.72 -18.08 14.74
CA ILE A 187 -2.32 -19.50 14.72
C ILE A 187 -0.81 -19.64 14.47
N ILE A 188 -0.27 -18.88 13.51
CA ILE A 188 1.17 -18.88 13.24
C ILE A 188 1.92 -18.36 14.46
N ARG A 189 1.57 -17.19 14.99
CA ARG A 189 2.20 -16.63 16.19
C ARG A 189 2.20 -17.61 17.35
N ASN A 190 1.05 -18.21 17.67
CA ASN A 190 0.94 -19.19 18.75
C ASN A 190 1.82 -20.43 18.51
N LYS A 191 1.89 -20.92 17.28
CA LYS A 191 2.73 -22.07 16.92
C LYS A 191 4.23 -21.79 17.13
N TYR A 192 4.67 -20.55 16.88
CA TYR A 192 6.07 -20.16 16.96
C TYR A 192 6.44 -19.45 18.27
N LYS A 193 5.47 -19.18 19.15
CA LYS A 193 5.67 -18.51 20.44
C LYS A 193 6.68 -19.25 21.33
N SER A 194 6.65 -20.58 21.34
CA SER A 194 7.60 -21.41 22.09
C SER A 194 9.03 -21.36 21.54
N LEU A 195 9.24 -20.95 20.29
CA LEU A 195 10.58 -20.79 19.71
C LEU A 195 11.20 -19.43 20.07
N GLU A 196 10.38 -18.41 20.32
CA GLU A 196 10.84 -17.10 20.82
C GLU A 196 11.26 -17.19 22.30
N GLU A 197 10.53 -17.97 23.12
CA GLU A 197 10.87 -18.18 24.53
C GLU A 197 12.16 -19.00 24.74
N ILE A 198 12.56 -19.83 23.77
CA ILE A 198 13.84 -20.56 23.78
C ILE A 198 15.03 -19.65 23.44
N ASP A 199 14.82 -18.56 22.68
CA ASP A 199 15.87 -17.65 22.21
C ASP A 199 16.11 -16.46 23.17
N TYR A 200 15.13 -16.17 24.05
CA TYR A 200 15.20 -15.10 25.06
C TYR A 200 15.15 -15.59 26.52
N GLY A 201 15.27 -16.91 26.75
CA GLY A 201 15.41 -17.51 28.07
C GLY A 201 16.88 -17.79 28.42
N VAL A 202 17.37 -17.08 29.44
CA VAL A 202 18.47 -17.38 30.41
C VAL A 202 19.46 -18.49 30.06
#